data_AF-A0A5E4BQZ4-F1
#
_entry.id   AF-A0A5E4BQZ4-F1
#
_cell.length_a   1.000
_cell.length_b   1.000
_cell.length_c   1.000
_cell.angle_alpha   90.00
_cell.angle_beta   90.00
_cell.angle_gamma   90.00
#
_symmetry.space_group_name_H-M   'P 1'
#
loop_
_entity.id
_entity.type
_entity.pdbx_description
1 polymer ?
#
loop_
_entity_poly.entity_id
_entity_poly.type
_entity_poly.pdbx_seq_one_letter_code
_entity_poly.pdbx_strand_id
1 'polypeptide(L)'
;SPSPGSSSPLGAESSSTPLHPSDPTEASTNKESRKSLASFPTYVEVPGPCDPEDLIDGIIFAANYLGSTQLLSDKTPSKNVRMMQAQEAVSRIK
;
A
#
# COMPACT_ATOMS: atom_id res chain seq x y z
N SER A 1 -18.64 10.00 -39.57
CA SER A 1 -17.93 8.91 -38.87
C SER A 1 -17.83 9.26 -37.40
N PRO A 2 -18.32 8.43 -36.47
CA PRO A 2 -18.36 8.78 -35.05
C PRO A 2 -17.01 8.50 -34.38
N SER A 3 -16.66 9.34 -33.40
CA SER A 3 -15.46 9.24 -32.56
C SER A 3 -15.52 8.00 -31.64
N PRO A 4 -14.41 7.33 -31.35
CA PRO A 4 -14.38 6.26 -30.37
C PRO A 4 -14.50 6.84 -28.96
N GLY A 5 -15.53 6.41 -28.23
CA GLY A 5 -15.76 6.80 -26.84
C GLY A 5 -14.64 6.28 -25.93
N SER A 6 -14.16 7.15 -25.02
CA SER A 6 -13.29 6.75 -23.93
C SER A 6 -14.12 5.99 -22.89
N SER A 7 -13.89 4.68 -22.74
CA SER A 7 -14.36 3.94 -21.59
C SER A 7 -13.39 4.18 -20.43
N SER A 8 -13.78 5.02 -19.46
CA SER A 8 -13.11 5.09 -18.16
C SER A 8 -13.24 3.75 -17.42
N PRO A 9 -12.21 3.27 -16.70
CA PRO A 9 -12.33 2.04 -15.94
C PRO A 9 -13.33 2.25 -14.79
N LEU A 10 -14.29 1.33 -14.71
CA LEU A 10 -15.30 1.26 -13.67
C LEU A 10 -14.60 1.01 -12.33
N GLY A 11 -14.64 2.01 -11.44
CA GLY A 11 -14.14 1.87 -10.07
C GLY A 11 -14.91 0.78 -9.32
N ALA A 12 -14.24 0.11 -8.38
CA ALA A 12 -14.86 -0.90 -7.54
C ALA A 12 -16.03 -0.28 -6.75
N GLU A 13 -17.24 -0.66 -7.12
CA GLU A 13 -18.48 -0.27 -6.47
C GLU A 13 -18.69 -1.12 -5.21
N SER A 14 -18.39 -0.54 -4.04
CA SER A 14 -18.74 -1.12 -2.74
C SER A 14 -20.25 -1.18 -2.57
N SER A 15 -20.80 -2.40 -2.57
CA SER A 15 -22.21 -2.64 -2.25
C SER A 15 -22.49 -2.34 -0.78
N SER A 16 -23.30 -1.32 -0.51
CA SER A 16 -23.78 -0.98 0.83
C SER A 16 -25.22 -1.50 0.99
N THR A 17 -25.42 -2.51 1.84
CA THR A 17 -26.76 -2.92 2.32
C THR A 17 -26.84 -2.68 3.82
N PRO A 18 -27.73 -1.78 4.32
CA PRO A 18 -27.87 -1.50 5.74
C PRO A 18 -29.13 -2.12 6.35
N LEU A 19 -29.01 -3.02 7.33
CA LEU A 19 -30.12 -3.39 8.25
C LEU A 19 -29.60 -3.88 9.63
N HIS A 20 -29.53 -2.94 10.60
CA HIS A 20 -30.02 -2.99 12.02
C HIS A 20 -29.47 -4.04 13.05
N PRO A 21 -29.65 -3.87 14.40
CA PRO A 21 -29.13 -2.87 15.34
C PRO A 21 -28.37 -3.47 16.57
N SER A 22 -27.62 -2.60 17.27
CA SER A 22 -27.30 -2.60 18.73
C SER A 22 -26.71 -3.84 19.43
N ASP A 23 -25.43 -3.75 19.80
CA ASP A 23 -24.95 -4.04 21.17
C ASP A 23 -23.66 -3.22 21.47
N PRO A 24 -23.55 -2.54 22.63
CA PRO A 24 -22.34 -1.82 23.03
C PRO A 24 -21.57 -2.61 24.07
N THR A 25 -20.40 -3.17 23.74
CA THR A 25 -19.48 -3.62 24.80
C THR A 25 -18.02 -3.55 24.36
N GLU A 26 -17.30 -2.71 25.11
CA GLU A 26 -15.93 -2.90 25.60
C GLU A 26 -14.79 -2.65 24.62
N ALA A 27 -14.28 -1.42 24.73
CA ALA A 27 -12.88 -1.09 24.52
C ALA A 27 -11.99 -2.00 25.39
N SER A 28 -11.61 -3.17 24.88
CA SER A 28 -10.54 -3.96 25.46
C SER A 28 -9.19 -3.43 24.98
N THR A 29 -8.59 -2.57 25.81
CA THR A 29 -7.18 -2.24 25.78
C THR A 29 -6.35 -3.49 26.09
N ASN A 30 -6.22 -4.41 25.13
CA ASN A 30 -5.30 -5.53 25.28
C ASN A 30 -3.91 -5.10 24.80
N LYS A 31 -3.13 -4.56 25.74
CA LYS A 31 -1.69 -4.32 25.63
C LYS A 31 -0.94 -5.64 25.90
N GLU A 32 -1.25 -6.71 25.17
CA GLU A 32 -0.49 -7.95 25.30
C GLU A 32 0.77 -7.86 24.44
N SER A 33 1.88 -7.61 25.13
CA SER A 33 3.24 -7.69 24.61
C SER A 33 3.45 -9.04 23.93
N ARG A 34 3.26 -9.09 22.61
CA ARG A 34 3.62 -10.22 21.77
C ARG A 34 5.15 -10.39 21.83
N LYS A 35 5.58 -11.29 22.70
CA LYS A 35 6.93 -11.83 22.82
C LYS A 35 7.35 -12.36 21.43
N SER A 36 8.03 -11.52 20.66
CA SER A 36 8.49 -11.82 19.29
C SER A 36 9.71 -12.72 19.35
N LEU A 37 9.55 -14.00 18.98
CA LEU A 37 10.62 -15.01 18.89
C LEU A 37 11.46 -14.90 17.60
N ALA A 38 11.26 -13.87 16.80
CA ALA A 38 12.04 -13.66 15.60
C ALA A 38 12.76 -12.33 15.68
N SER A 39 14.04 -12.37 15.29
CA SER A 39 14.89 -11.22 15.00
C SER A 39 14.38 -10.50 13.74
N PHE A 40 13.12 -10.11 13.73
CA PHE A 40 12.65 -9.09 12.82
C PHE A 40 13.22 -7.76 13.33
N PRO A 41 13.70 -6.88 12.42
CA PRO A 41 14.08 -5.54 12.82
C PRO A 41 12.96 -4.95 13.67
N THR A 42 13.33 -4.40 14.82
CA THR A 42 12.37 -3.89 15.81
C THR A 42 11.45 -2.92 15.10
N TYR A 43 10.16 -3.27 15.02
CA TYR A 43 9.14 -2.39 14.44
C TYR A 43 9.23 -1.05 15.18
N VAL A 44 9.58 0.01 14.44
CA VAL A 44 9.48 1.37 14.94
C VAL A 44 8.15 1.88 14.43
N GLU A 45 7.25 2.23 15.35
CA GLU A 45 5.96 2.84 15.04
C GLU A 45 6.19 4.27 14.55
N VAL A 46 6.52 4.38 13.27
CA VAL A 46 6.60 5.65 12.56
C VAL A 46 5.19 5.92 12.03
N PRO A 47 4.57 7.08 12.36
CA PRO A 47 3.25 7.42 11.84
C PRO A 47 3.29 7.41 10.31
N GLY A 48 2.71 6.36 9.73
CA GLY A 48 2.55 6.21 8.30
C GLY A 48 1.34 7.00 7.80
N PRO A 49 1.16 7.11 6.49
CA PRO A 49 -0.04 7.73 5.91
C PRO A 49 -1.33 6.91 6.12
N CYS A 50 -1.22 5.67 6.63
CA CYS A 50 -2.33 4.74 6.82
C CYS A 50 -2.12 3.96 8.13
N ASP A 51 -3.23 3.56 8.75
CA ASP A 51 -3.19 2.79 9.99
C ASP A 51 -2.76 1.35 9.72
N PRO A 52 -2.08 0.67 10.67
CA PRO A 52 -1.62 -0.71 10.48
C PRO A 52 -2.73 -1.71 10.17
N GLU A 53 -3.93 -1.51 10.72
CA GLU A 53 -5.09 -2.38 10.49
C GLU A 53 -5.62 -2.25 9.05
N ASP A 54 -5.66 -1.02 8.50
CA ASP A 54 -6.05 -0.79 7.09
C ASP A 54 -5.09 -1.50 6.10
N LEU A 55 -3.81 -1.62 6.47
CA LEU A 55 -2.82 -2.33 5.65
C LEU A 55 -3.02 -3.85 5.65
N ILE A 56 -3.68 -4.42 6.67
CA ILE A 56 -4.03 -5.84 6.72
C ILE A 56 -5.20 -6.11 5.78
N ASP A 57 -6.23 -5.26 5.82
CA ASP A 57 -7.40 -5.36 4.93
C ASP A 57 -7.06 -5.01 3.47
N GLY A 58 -6.05 -4.15 3.30
CA GLY A 58 -5.57 -3.68 2.01
C GLY A 58 -6.20 -2.36 1.60
N ILE A 59 -5.36 -1.42 1.21
CA ILE A 59 -5.74 -0.08 0.76
C ILE A 59 -5.48 0.09 -0.74
N ILE A 60 -6.33 0.85 -1.41
CA ILE A 60 -6.23 1.10 -2.85
C ILE A 60 -5.97 2.59 -3.07
N PHE A 61 -4.84 2.89 -3.71
CA PHE A 61 -4.54 4.23 -4.21
C PHE A 61 -4.63 4.26 -5.73
N ALA A 62 -5.29 5.29 -6.26
CA ALA A 62 -5.28 5.57 -7.68
C ALA A 62 -3.92 6.14 -8.11
N ALA A 63 -3.34 5.58 -9.18
CA ALA A 63 -2.11 6.08 -9.78
C ALA A 63 -2.11 5.84 -11.30
N ASN A 64 -1.40 6.68 -12.04
CA ASN A 64 -1.19 6.49 -13.47
C ASN A 64 0.05 5.60 -13.69
N TYR A 65 -0.09 4.57 -14.52
CA TYR A 65 1.05 3.75 -14.96
C TYR A 65 1.84 4.49 -16.04
N LEU A 66 3.11 4.80 -15.77
CA LEU A 66 3.98 5.54 -16.70
C LEU A 66 4.84 4.62 -17.58
N GLY A 67 5.14 3.40 -17.13
CA GLY A 67 6.03 2.47 -17.83
C GLY A 67 6.92 1.65 -16.89
N SER A 68 7.76 0.78 -17.45
CA SER A 68 8.76 -0.01 -16.72
C SER A 68 10.08 -0.09 -17.49
N THR A 69 11.18 -0.26 -16.75
CA THR A 69 12.54 -0.45 -17.30
C THR A 69 13.24 -1.56 -16.53
N GLN A 70 14.21 -2.20 -17.16
CA GLN A 70 15.07 -3.18 -16.52
C GLN A 70 16.42 -2.55 -16.15
N LEU A 71 16.91 -2.86 -14.94
CA LEU A 71 18.21 -2.43 -14.42
C LEU A 71 18.94 -3.65 -13.87
N LEU A 72 20.26 -3.69 -14.06
CA LEU A 72 21.12 -4.65 -13.36
C LEU A 72 21.44 -4.09 -11.98
N SER A 73 21.38 -4.95 -10.95
CA SER A 73 21.65 -4.58 -9.56
C SER A 73 22.33 -5.75 -8.85
N ASP A 74 23.16 -5.43 -7.85
CA ASP A 74 23.74 -6.44 -6.96
C ASP A 74 22.65 -7.16 -6.15
N LYS A 75 22.98 -8.32 -5.57
CA LYS A 75 22.01 -9.12 -4.79
C LYS A 75 21.41 -8.34 -3.60
N THR A 76 22.20 -7.49 -2.94
CA THR A 76 21.80 -6.74 -1.74
C THR A 76 22.33 -5.30 -1.78
N PRO A 77 21.74 -4.42 -2.59
CA PRO A 77 22.22 -3.05 -2.72
C PRO A 77 21.91 -2.24 -1.45
N SER A 78 22.73 -1.23 -1.16
CA SER A 78 22.51 -0.30 -0.06
C SER A 78 21.28 0.59 -0.29
N LYS A 79 20.78 1.24 0.78
CA LYS A 79 19.65 2.18 0.68
C LYS A 79 19.91 3.29 -0.35
N ASN A 80 21.12 3.85 -0.37
CA ASN A 80 21.49 4.92 -1.30
C ASN A 80 21.51 4.39 -2.75
N VAL A 81 22.09 3.21 -2.99
CA VAL A 81 22.10 2.59 -4.32
C VAL A 81 20.68 2.34 -4.83
N ARG A 82 19.78 1.79 -4.00
CA ARG A 82 18.36 1.62 -4.39
C ARG A 82 17.68 2.94 -4.73
N MET A 83 17.99 4.01 -4.01
CA MET A 83 17.45 5.34 -4.26
C MET A 83 17.94 5.91 -5.61
N MET A 84 19.23 5.76 -5.92
CA MET A 84 19.78 6.15 -7.22
C MET A 84 19.16 5.35 -8.37
N GLN A 85 18.98 4.02 -8.21
CA GLN A 85 18.33 3.18 -9.22
C GLN A 85 16.88 3.57 -9.46
N ALA A 86 16.13 3.93 -8.42
CA ALA A 86 14.77 4.45 -8.56
C ALA A 86 14.76 5.76 -9.37
N GLN A 87 15.71 6.66 -9.10
CA GLN A 87 15.83 7.92 -9.85
C GLN A 87 16.19 7.69 -11.32
N GLU A 88 17.11 6.75 -11.59
CA GLU A 88 17.44 6.35 -12.97
C GLU A 88 16.23 5.77 -13.69
N ALA A 89 15.47 4.88 -13.04
CA ALA A 89 14.29 4.29 -13.63
C ALA A 89 13.25 5.35 -14.01
N VAL A 90 13.01 6.32 -13.12
CA VAL A 90 12.15 7.48 -13.41
C VAL A 90 12.70 8.29 -14.59
N SER A 91 14.00 8.51 -14.65
CA SER A 91 14.64 9.26 -15.75
C SER A 91 14.58 8.55 -17.10
N ARG A 92 14.44 7.23 -17.16
CA ARG A 92 14.32 6.48 -18.42
C ARG A 92 12.89 6.49 -19.00
N ILE A 93 11.89 6.66 -18.14
CA ILE A 93 10.48 6.59 -18.50
C ILE A 93 9.90 7.97 -18.80
N LYS A 94 10.39 9.01 -18.12
CA LYS A 94 10.01 10.41 -18.36
C LYS A 94 10.68 10.97 -19.62
#